data_AF-A0A1N6YIH6-F1
#
_entry.id   AF-A0A1N6YIH6-F1
#
_cell.length_a   1.000
_cell.length_b   1.000
_cell.length_c   1.000
_cell.angle_alpha   90.00
_cell.angle_beta   90.00
_cell.angle_gamma   90.00
#
_symmetry.space_group_name_H-M   'P 1'
#
loop_
_entity.id
_entity.type
_entity.pdbx_description
1 polymer ?
#
loop_
_entity_poly.entity_id
_entity_poly.type
_entity_poly.pdbx_seq_one_letter_code
_entity_poly.pdbx_strand_id
1 'polypeptide(L)'
;MSEQADERSNEFDDVLSRLENAVEQSRESAERANDESGTDDSERPTPTGKLDVRGARDVGRTVAGSLTDSQLDGVVEVERLGGEGWRVVAEVVERNSIPDTQDILGRYVISLDAAGNVEGYGRAGRYRRASFDHQRDAIAADER
;
A
#
# COMPACT_ATOMS: atom_id res chain seq x y z
N MET A 1 -5.50 3.85 -28.78
CA MET A 1 -5.73 4.48 -27.46
C MET A 1 -5.80 3.46 -26.32
N SER A 2 -5.89 2.15 -26.61
CA SER A 2 -6.00 1.09 -25.60
C SER A 2 -4.67 0.62 -24.98
N GLU A 3 -3.55 0.68 -25.71
CA GLU A 3 -2.25 0.17 -25.21
C GLU A 3 -1.71 0.87 -23.95
N GLN A 4 -1.99 2.17 -23.76
CA GLN A 4 -1.53 2.92 -22.57
C GLN A 4 -2.33 2.58 -21.28
N ALA A 5 -3.50 1.94 -21.39
CA ALA A 5 -4.24 1.46 -20.22
C ALA A 5 -3.72 0.07 -19.80
N ASP A 6 -3.49 -0.81 -20.77
CA ASP A 6 -2.95 -2.16 -20.53
C ASP A 6 -1.57 -2.14 -19.87
N GLU A 7 -0.66 -1.24 -20.28
CA GLU A 7 0.68 -1.14 -19.68
C GLU A 7 0.67 -0.59 -18.23
N ARG A 8 -0.31 0.24 -17.88
CA ARG A 8 -0.42 0.85 -16.53
C ARG A 8 -1.08 -0.07 -15.52
N SER A 9 -2.01 -0.91 -15.95
CA SER A 9 -2.55 -2.00 -15.11
C SER A 9 -1.43 -2.97 -14.73
N ASN A 10 -0.57 -3.32 -15.70
CA ASN A 10 0.55 -4.22 -15.47
C ASN A 10 1.52 -3.72 -14.39
N GLU A 11 1.89 -2.43 -14.36
CA GLU A 11 2.80 -1.91 -13.32
C GLU A 11 2.19 -1.99 -11.91
N PHE A 12 0.88 -1.76 -11.80
CA PHE A 12 0.18 -1.85 -10.53
C PHE A 12 0.12 -3.30 -10.03
N ASP A 13 -0.29 -4.22 -10.90
CA ASP A 13 -0.40 -5.65 -10.60
C ASP A 13 0.97 -6.28 -10.29
N ASP A 14 2.03 -5.86 -10.99
CA ASP A 14 3.40 -6.30 -10.74
C ASP A 14 3.88 -5.88 -9.34
N VAL A 15 3.58 -4.64 -8.93
CA VAL A 15 3.97 -4.13 -7.61
C VAL A 15 3.17 -4.82 -6.51
N LEU A 16 1.87 -5.03 -6.70
CA LEU A 16 1.05 -5.81 -5.78
C LEU A 16 1.61 -7.21 -5.59
N SER A 17 1.83 -7.92 -6.69
CA SER A 17 2.37 -9.29 -6.68
C SER A 17 3.72 -9.34 -5.96
N ARG A 18 4.61 -8.38 -6.20
CA ARG A 18 5.91 -8.33 -5.54
C ARG A 18 5.80 -8.11 -4.04
N LEU A 19 4.91 -7.21 -3.61
CA LEU A 19 4.69 -6.90 -2.21
C LEU A 19 4.09 -8.10 -1.46
N GLU A 20 3.07 -8.74 -2.03
CA GLU A 20 2.46 -9.95 -1.46
C GLU A 20 3.50 -11.06 -1.28
N ASN A 21 4.29 -11.35 -2.32
CA ASN A 21 5.34 -12.36 -2.24
C ASN A 21 6.39 -12.04 -1.16
N ALA A 22 6.77 -10.77 -1.00
CA ALA A 22 7.74 -10.35 0.01
C ALA A 22 7.19 -10.50 1.44
N VAL A 23 5.89 -10.21 1.64
CA VAL A 23 5.20 -10.39 2.91
C VAL A 23 5.12 -11.88 3.27
N GLU A 24 4.68 -12.73 2.34
CA GLU A 24 4.58 -14.18 2.55
C GLU A 24 5.93 -14.83 2.86
N GLN A 25 6.99 -14.47 2.11
CA GLN A 25 8.34 -14.96 2.39
C GLN A 25 8.84 -14.56 3.78
N SER A 26 8.48 -13.36 4.25
CA SER A 26 8.85 -12.88 5.57
C SER A 26 8.14 -13.67 6.67
N ARG A 27 6.86 -14.01 6.47
CA ARG A 27 6.06 -14.83 7.40
C ARG A 27 6.57 -16.27 7.49
N GLU A 28 6.79 -16.92 6.35
CA GLU A 28 7.29 -18.30 6.31
C GLU A 28 8.69 -18.41 6.97
N SER A 29 9.53 -17.39 6.81
CA SER A 29 10.84 -17.32 7.47
C SER A 29 10.71 -17.18 8.99
N ALA A 30 9.74 -16.39 9.47
CA ALA A 30 9.49 -16.22 10.90
C ALA A 30 8.91 -17.49 11.55
N GLU A 31 8.02 -18.20 10.86
CA GLU A 31 7.44 -19.46 11.33
C GLU A 31 8.50 -20.57 11.47
N ARG A 32 9.38 -20.72 10.47
CA ARG A 32 10.51 -21.67 10.54
C ARG A 32 11.47 -21.38 11.68
N ALA A 33 11.68 -20.10 12.01
CA ALA A 33 12.52 -19.70 13.14
C ALA A 33 11.85 -19.98 14.51
N ASN A 34 10.52 -20.03 14.55
CA ASN A 34 9.74 -20.26 15.78
C ASN A 34 9.56 -21.75 16.11
N ASP A 35 9.69 -22.65 15.13
CA ASP A 35 9.65 -24.12 15.31
C ASP A 35 10.91 -24.65 16.03
N GLU A 36 12.05 -23.94 15.97
CA GLU A 36 13.32 -24.33 16.63
C GLU A 36 13.53 -23.73 18.05
N SER A 37 12.58 -22.96 18.59
CA SER A 37 12.68 -22.46 19.97
C SER A 37 11.31 -22.40 20.66
N GLY A 38 11.01 -23.46 21.39
CA GLY A 38 9.92 -23.46 22.36
C GLY A 38 10.28 -22.65 23.62
N THR A 39 9.35 -21.78 24.04
CA THR A 39 9.30 -20.96 25.28
C THR A 39 10.01 -19.61 25.13
N ASP A 40 9.36 -18.46 25.30
CA ASP A 40 8.71 -18.02 26.54
C ASP A 40 7.77 -16.83 26.29
N ASP A 41 6.71 -16.80 27.08
CA ASP A 41 5.67 -15.79 27.11
C ASP A 41 6.27 -14.45 27.57
N SER A 42 6.11 -13.41 26.76
CA SER A 42 6.43 -12.05 27.17
C SER A 42 5.34 -11.14 26.67
N GLU A 43 4.35 -10.94 27.54
CA GLU A 43 3.33 -9.90 27.46
C GLU A 43 4.00 -8.53 27.23
N ARG A 44 4.25 -8.19 25.97
CA ARG A 44 4.27 -6.79 25.56
C ARG A 44 2.83 -6.31 25.55
N PRO A 45 2.54 -5.12 26.09
CA PRO A 45 1.21 -4.56 25.98
C PRO A 45 0.90 -4.36 24.49
N THR A 46 0.10 -5.25 23.94
CA THR A 46 -0.43 -5.09 22.58
C THR A 46 -1.40 -3.92 22.64
N PRO A 47 -1.27 -2.91 21.77
CA PRO A 47 -2.31 -1.90 21.65
C PRO A 47 -3.61 -2.62 21.35
N THR A 48 -4.54 -2.51 22.30
CA THR A 48 -5.77 -3.29 22.35
C THR A 48 -6.72 -2.68 21.34
N GLY A 49 -6.62 -3.16 20.11
CA GLY A 49 -7.48 -2.75 19.02
C GLY A 49 -6.87 -3.19 17.70
N LYS A 50 -7.40 -4.26 17.12
CA LYS A 50 -7.17 -4.59 15.70
C LYS A 50 -7.40 -3.29 14.92
N LEU A 51 -6.38 -2.83 14.19
CA LEU A 51 -6.44 -1.56 13.47
C LEU A 51 -7.72 -1.55 12.62
N ASP A 52 -8.50 -0.47 12.68
CA ASP A 52 -9.69 -0.28 11.85
C ASP A 52 -9.32 0.43 10.53
N VAL A 53 -10.29 0.56 9.62
CA VAL A 53 -10.04 1.16 8.29
C VAL A 53 -9.53 2.61 8.39
N ARG A 54 -9.93 3.35 9.43
CA ARG A 54 -9.47 4.73 9.65
C ARG A 54 -8.04 4.76 10.15
N GLY A 55 -7.71 3.90 11.10
CA GLY A 55 -6.35 3.71 11.58
C GLY A 55 -5.40 3.31 10.45
N ALA A 56 -5.80 2.35 9.61
CA ALA A 56 -5.02 1.95 8.44
C ALA A 56 -4.77 3.11 7.48
N ARG A 57 -5.83 3.89 7.19
CA ARG A 57 -5.72 5.10 6.37
C ARG A 57 -4.72 6.10 6.94
N ASP A 58 -4.78 6.36 8.24
CA ASP A 58 -3.96 7.40 8.89
C ASP A 58 -2.49 6.99 8.99
N VAL A 59 -2.23 5.69 9.23
CA VAL A 59 -0.89 5.11 9.12
C VAL A 59 -0.37 5.26 7.70
N GLY A 60 -1.12 4.80 6.69
CA GLY A 60 -0.70 4.91 5.29
C GLY A 60 -0.47 6.35 4.84
N ARG A 61 -1.28 7.31 5.31
CA ARG A 61 -1.08 8.76 5.09
C ARG A 61 0.28 9.22 5.60
N THR A 62 0.62 8.83 6.82
CA THR A 62 1.86 9.20 7.49
C THR A 62 3.06 8.60 6.75
N VAL A 63 2.98 7.31 6.45
CA VAL A 63 4.04 6.55 5.78
C VAL A 63 4.29 7.11 4.38
N ALA A 64 3.26 7.30 3.56
CA ALA A 64 3.37 7.83 2.21
C ALA A 64 4.05 9.21 2.13
N GLY A 65 3.71 10.12 3.05
CA GLY A 65 4.34 11.44 3.12
C GLY A 65 5.81 11.37 3.56
N SER A 66 6.13 10.48 4.51
CA SER A 66 7.50 10.35 5.03
C SER A 66 8.48 9.65 4.08
N LEU A 67 8.01 8.66 3.30
CA LEU A 67 8.88 7.85 2.44
C LEU A 67 9.33 8.55 1.16
N THR A 68 8.59 9.57 0.74
CA THR A 68 8.76 10.19 -0.57
C THR A 68 9.38 11.59 -0.49
N ASP A 69 9.57 12.12 0.72
CA ASP A 69 9.92 13.53 1.00
C ASP A 69 9.06 14.52 0.18
N SER A 70 7.87 14.10 -0.22
CA SER A 70 7.02 14.76 -1.21
C SER A 70 5.65 15.01 -0.62
N GLN A 71 4.93 15.98 -1.20
CA GLN A 71 3.61 16.34 -0.71
C GLN A 71 2.62 15.21 -1.01
N LEU A 72 2.02 14.65 0.04
CA LEU A 72 0.89 13.75 -0.10
C LEU A 72 -0.30 14.50 -0.71
N ASP A 73 -0.86 13.96 -1.79
CA ASP A 73 -2.10 14.42 -2.37
C ASP A 73 -3.31 13.83 -1.63
N GLY A 74 -3.33 12.50 -1.47
CA GLY A 74 -4.44 11.81 -0.82
C GLY A 74 -4.21 10.32 -0.60
N VAL A 75 -5.13 9.70 0.14
CA VAL A 75 -5.30 8.24 0.19
C VAL A 75 -6.52 7.92 -0.65
N VAL A 76 -6.34 7.10 -1.68
CA VAL A 76 -7.37 6.77 -2.66
C VAL A 76 -8.04 5.43 -2.39
N GLU A 77 -7.38 4.54 -1.66
CA GLU A 77 -7.89 3.21 -1.34
C GLU A 77 -7.35 2.69 -0.01
N VAL A 78 -8.20 1.98 0.73
CA VAL A 78 -7.82 1.22 1.92
C VAL A 78 -8.60 -0.10 1.91
N GLU A 79 -7.86 -1.20 1.87
CA GLU A 79 -8.40 -2.55 1.75
C GLU A 79 -7.91 -3.41 2.94
N ARG A 80 -8.78 -4.27 3.46
CA ARG A 80 -8.41 -5.25 4.49
C ARG A 80 -8.05 -6.57 3.82
N LEU A 81 -6.82 -7.02 4.01
CA LEU A 81 -6.33 -8.29 3.49
C LEU A 81 -6.62 -9.39 4.51
N GLY A 82 -7.77 -10.07 4.40
CA GLY A 82 -7.97 -11.43 4.96
C GLY A 82 -7.73 -11.67 6.47
N GLY A 83 -7.66 -10.65 7.33
CA GLY A 83 -7.27 -10.83 8.74
C GLY A 83 -5.78 -10.62 9.01
N GLU A 84 -4.99 -10.68 7.95
CA GLU A 84 -3.52 -10.63 7.92
C GLU A 84 -3.00 -9.19 7.96
N GLY A 85 -3.76 -8.23 7.44
CA GLY A 85 -3.31 -6.84 7.42
C GLY A 85 -4.22 -5.89 6.65
N TRP A 86 -3.60 -4.81 6.18
CA TRP A 86 -4.22 -3.75 5.40
C TRP A 86 -3.34 -3.37 4.21
N ARG A 87 -3.99 -3.04 3.10
CA ARG A 87 -3.37 -2.40 1.95
C ARG A 87 -3.86 -0.96 1.88
N VAL A 88 -2.94 -0.02 1.68
CA VAL A 88 -3.26 1.40 1.50
C VAL A 88 -2.66 1.87 0.19
N VAL A 89 -3.48 2.51 -0.63
CA VAL A 89 -3.03 3.17 -1.87
C VAL A 89 -3.08 4.68 -1.67
N ALA A 90 -1.92 5.31 -1.80
CA ALA A 90 -1.73 6.74 -1.60
C ALA A 90 -1.18 7.41 -2.85
N GLU A 91 -1.56 8.67 -3.06
CA GLU A 91 -1.09 9.48 -4.17
C GLU A 91 -0.23 10.62 -3.65
N VAL A 92 0.92 10.81 -4.27
CA VAL A 92 1.95 11.75 -3.84
C VAL A 92 2.34 12.63 -5.04
N VAL A 93 2.48 13.94 -4.81
CA VAL A 93 2.98 14.88 -5.80
C VAL A 93 4.50 14.73 -5.91
N GLU A 94 4.95 13.94 -6.87
CA GLU A 94 6.39 13.79 -7.15
C GLU A 94 6.98 14.99 -7.88
N ARG A 95 6.16 15.69 -8.69
CA ARG A 95 6.60 16.89 -9.41
C ARG A 95 5.48 17.90 -9.59
N ASN A 96 5.70 19.10 -9.04
CA ASN A 96 4.83 20.26 -9.23
C ASN A 96 4.90 20.81 -10.66
N SER A 97 3.78 21.31 -11.16
CA SER A 97 3.64 22.03 -12.44
C SER A 97 2.83 23.32 -12.25
N ILE A 98 2.90 24.24 -13.22
CA ILE A 98 2.00 25.41 -13.27
C ILE A 98 1.21 25.34 -14.59
N PRO A 99 -0.13 25.20 -14.55
CA PRO A 99 -0.97 25.12 -13.35
C PRO A 99 -0.82 23.78 -12.59
N ASP A 100 -1.18 23.77 -11.32
CA ASP A 100 -1.18 22.60 -10.40
C ASP A 100 -2.00 21.40 -10.92
N THR A 101 -3.03 21.67 -11.74
CA THR A 101 -3.76 20.66 -12.52
C THR A 101 -2.88 19.81 -13.42
N GLN A 102 -1.62 20.22 -13.68
CA GLN A 102 -0.63 19.49 -14.49
C GLN A 102 0.46 18.80 -13.65
N ASP A 103 0.29 18.69 -12.33
CA ASP A 103 1.21 17.96 -11.47
C ASP A 103 1.38 16.49 -11.92
N ILE A 104 2.57 15.94 -11.65
CA ILE A 104 2.81 14.50 -11.77
C ILE A 104 2.58 13.88 -10.40
N LEU A 105 1.61 12.96 -10.35
CA LEU A 105 1.30 12.13 -9.20
C LEU A 105 1.97 10.77 -9.34
N GLY A 106 2.53 10.27 -8.25
CA GLY A 106 2.92 8.88 -8.08
C GLY A 106 1.90 8.13 -7.23
N ARG A 107 1.54 6.91 -7.64
CA ARG A 107 0.68 6.02 -6.86
C ARG A 107 1.56 5.06 -6.06
N TYR A 108 1.34 4.99 -4.77
CA TYR A 108 2.11 4.15 -3.84
C TYR A 108 1.18 3.15 -3.19
N VAL A 109 1.58 1.88 -3.21
CA VAL A 109 0.95 0.81 -2.44
C VAL A 109 1.78 0.59 -1.18
N ILE A 110 1.10 0.50 -0.04
CA ILE A 110 1.69 0.25 1.27
C ILE A 110 0.98 -0.95 1.89
N SER A 111 1.74 -1.96 2.28
CA SER A 111 1.26 -3.13 3.03
C SER A 111 1.52 -2.92 4.51
N LEU A 112 0.47 -3.10 5.31
CA LEU A 112 0.51 -3.01 6.76
C LEU A 112 0.06 -4.34 7.37
N ASP A 113 0.65 -4.72 8.50
CA ASP A 113 0.14 -5.84 9.29
C ASP A 113 -1.17 -5.47 10.04
N ALA A 114 -1.73 -6.42 10.77
CA ALA A 114 -2.96 -6.21 11.54
C ALA A 114 -2.87 -5.14 12.65
N ALA A 115 -1.65 -4.79 13.09
CA ALA A 115 -1.36 -3.77 14.09
C ALA A 115 -1.02 -2.39 13.47
N GLY A 116 -0.82 -2.33 12.15
CA GLY A 116 -0.44 -1.11 11.44
C GLY A 116 1.06 -0.92 11.26
N ASN A 117 1.88 -1.95 11.47
CA ASN A 117 3.30 -1.88 11.13
C ASN A 117 3.46 -2.05 9.62
N VAL A 118 4.40 -1.30 9.02
CA VAL A 118 4.68 -1.37 7.58
C VAL A 118 5.46 -2.65 7.28
N GLU A 119 4.88 -3.52 6.45
CA GLU A 119 5.55 -4.73 5.96
C GLU A 119 6.24 -4.47 4.60
N GLY A 120 5.74 -3.51 3.82
CA GLY A 120 6.35 -3.14 2.55
C GLY A 120 5.67 -1.95 1.88
N TYR A 121 6.33 -1.37 0.88
CA TYR A 121 5.73 -0.36 0.01
C TYR A 121 6.38 -0.37 -1.38
N GLY A 122 5.67 0.15 -2.37
CA GLY A 122 6.17 0.31 -3.73
C GLY A 122 5.41 1.39 -4.50
N ARG A 123 6.08 2.01 -5.48
CA ARG A 123 5.41 2.90 -6.43
C ARG A 123 4.87 2.07 -7.59
N ALA A 124 3.58 2.17 -7.80
CA ALA A 124 2.79 1.39 -8.75
C ALA A 124 2.43 2.17 -10.03
N GLY A 125 3.05 3.33 -10.25
CA GLY A 125 2.86 4.13 -11.44
C GLY A 125 2.99 5.62 -11.20
N ARG A 126 3.07 6.36 -12.31
CA ARG A 126 2.99 7.83 -12.30
C ARG A 126 2.06 8.30 -13.41
N TYR A 127 1.34 9.38 -13.14
CA TYR A 127 0.43 9.96 -14.11
C TYR A 127 0.27 11.46 -13.89
N ARG A 128 -0.26 12.17 -14.89
CA ARG A 128 -0.57 13.61 -14.75
C ARG A 128 -1.96 13.80 -14.15
N ARG A 129 -2.11 14.72 -13.21
CA ARG A 129 -3.37 15.02 -12.52
C ARG A 129 -4.55 15.31 -13.48
N ALA A 130 -4.32 16.00 -14.60
CA ALA A 130 -5.34 16.29 -15.62
C ALA A 130 -5.80 15.08 -16.47
N SER A 131 -5.24 13.88 -16.25
CA SER A 131 -5.71 12.67 -16.92
C SER A 131 -7.00 12.20 -16.22
N PHE A 132 -8.15 12.63 -16.76
CA PHE A 132 -9.53 12.44 -16.27
C PHE A 132 -10.02 10.97 -16.16
N ASP A 133 -9.13 9.98 -16.08
CA ASP A 133 -9.48 8.55 -16.16
C ASP A 133 -8.85 7.76 -15.01
N HIS A 134 -9.18 8.07 -13.75
CA HIS A 134 -8.52 7.41 -12.59
C HIS A 134 -9.44 6.99 -11.44
N GLN A 135 -10.77 6.96 -11.63
CA GLN A 135 -11.71 6.57 -10.56
C GLN A 135 -12.23 5.11 -10.65
N ARG A 136 -11.81 4.27 -11.61
CA ARG A 136 -12.54 3.00 -11.86
C ARG A 136 -11.80 1.66 -11.73
N ASP A 137 -10.49 1.62 -11.47
CA ASP A 137 -9.78 0.33 -11.51
C ASP A 137 -9.37 -0.24 -10.14
N ALA A 138 -9.66 0.48 -9.05
CA ALA A 138 -9.40 0.03 -7.68
C ALA A 138 -10.42 -1.00 -7.13
N ILE A 139 -11.37 -1.50 -7.92
CA ILE A 139 -12.49 -2.34 -7.42
C ILE A 139 -12.59 -3.69 -8.18
N ALA A 140 -11.56 -4.11 -8.93
CA ALA A 140 -11.69 -5.28 -9.81
C ALA A 140 -10.87 -6.53 -9.42
N ALA A 141 -10.37 -6.65 -8.18
CA ALA A 141 -9.51 -7.79 -7.79
C ALA A 141 -10.14 -8.84 -6.86
N ASP A 142 -11.34 -8.64 -6.28
CA ASP A 142 -11.90 -9.58 -5.28
C ASP A 142 -13.32 -10.12 -5.60
N GLU A 143 -13.61 -10.39 -6.88
CA GLU A 143 -14.76 -11.22 -7.25
C GLU A 143 -14.30 -12.49 -7.99
N ARG A 144 -13.78 -13.49 -7.24
CA ARG A 144 -13.85 -14.92 -7.64
C ARG A 144 -13.88 -15.88 -6.46
#